data_AF-A0A6A7LHI9-F1
#
_entry.id   AF-A0A6A7LHI9-F1
#
_cell.length_a   1.000
_cell.length_b   1.000
_cell.length_c   1.000
_cell.angle_alpha   90.00
_cell.angle_beta   90.00
_cell.angle_gamma   90.00
#
_symmetry.space_group_name_H-M   'P 1'
#
loop_
_entity.id
_entity.type
_entity.pdbx_description
1 polymer ?
#
loop_
_entity_poly.entity_id
_entity_poly.type
_entity_poly.pdbx_seq_one_letter_code
_entity_poly.pdbx_strand_id
1 'polypeptide(L)'
;MISSIPYIKDWLDAHPQRGNSNAYLIPNLSDRGRLSKLGPNGLRQIYKNYKTKLFPNLLETKIPGDDKQHIKELLNKPWNPYIRRHSALTEKSKYLKEHILRQHSGWSRNSQMHLKYLHYFGNESSESILEEYGIIPKEKQQTDALKPKQCPNCDEPNRPDSKFCARCRMVLTYDAYSETIEEQKKKEDKLAVMEERVDVMQTMMEKLITGLSKIKDQQELMNVAQSMFSSGILKQAS
;
A
#
# COMPACT_ATOMS: atom_id res chain seq x y z
N MET A 1 3.56 -17.15 4.82
CA MET A 1 2.15 -17.13 4.38
C MET A 1 1.36 -16.07 5.12
N ILE A 2 1.57 -15.86 6.42
CA ILE A 2 0.93 -14.76 7.17
C ILE A 2 1.32 -13.40 6.55
N SER A 3 2.61 -13.22 6.22
CA SER A 3 3.13 -11.97 5.64
C SER A 3 2.57 -11.63 4.25
N SER A 4 1.98 -12.60 3.53
CA SER A 4 1.38 -12.36 2.21
C SER A 4 -0.11 -12.00 2.26
N ILE A 5 -0.76 -12.06 3.42
CA ILE A 5 -2.22 -11.84 3.55
C ILE A 5 -2.66 -10.48 2.99
N PRO A 6 -2.01 -9.34 3.35
CA PRO A 6 -2.44 -8.04 2.84
C PRO A 6 -2.37 -7.98 1.30
N TYR A 7 -1.29 -8.51 0.71
CA TYR A 7 -1.11 -8.55 -0.74
C TYR A 7 -2.15 -9.41 -1.46
N ILE A 8 -2.57 -10.53 -0.85
CA ILE A 8 -3.62 -11.39 -1.43
C ILE A 8 -4.97 -10.68 -1.36
N LYS A 9 -5.29 -9.98 -0.26
CA LYS A 9 -6.54 -9.21 -0.16
C LYS A 9 -6.63 -8.15 -1.25
N ASP A 10 -5.58 -7.34 -1.40
CA ASP A 10 -5.54 -6.32 -2.45
C ASP A 10 -5.67 -6.91 -3.86
N TRP A 11 -5.07 -8.09 -4.07
CA TRP A 11 -5.19 -8.81 -5.33
C TRP A 11 -6.62 -9.31 -5.58
N LEU A 12 -7.31 -9.81 -4.56
CA LEU A 12 -8.70 -10.25 -4.67
C LEU A 12 -9.64 -9.10 -5.05
N ASP A 13 -9.41 -7.91 -4.50
CA ASP A 13 -10.18 -6.70 -4.83
C ASP A 13 -9.95 -6.25 -6.27
N ALA A 14 -8.71 -6.32 -6.74
CA ALA A 14 -8.32 -5.99 -8.12
C ALA A 14 -8.54 -7.15 -9.12
N HIS A 15 -9.03 -8.31 -8.67
CA HIS A 15 -9.10 -9.50 -9.49
C HIS A 15 -10.06 -9.31 -10.67
N PRO A 16 -9.67 -9.65 -11.92
CA PRO A 16 -10.53 -9.46 -13.10
C PRO A 16 -11.89 -10.16 -13.02
N GLN A 17 -11.99 -11.21 -12.20
CA GLN A 17 -13.21 -11.99 -11.99
C GLN A 17 -13.57 -12.08 -10.50
N ARG A 18 -13.55 -10.97 -9.77
CA ARG A 18 -13.82 -10.93 -8.31
C ARG A 18 -15.13 -11.62 -7.87
N GLY A 19 -16.16 -11.62 -8.73
CA GLY A 19 -17.46 -12.22 -8.44
C GLY A 19 -17.60 -13.70 -8.77
N ASN A 20 -16.58 -14.33 -9.36
CA ASN A 20 -16.62 -15.73 -9.77
C ASN A 20 -15.82 -16.60 -8.80
N SER A 21 -16.51 -17.39 -7.98
CA SER A 21 -15.89 -18.32 -7.03
C SER A 21 -15.07 -19.43 -7.70
N ASN A 22 -15.37 -19.75 -8.96
CA ASN A 22 -14.68 -20.78 -9.72
C ASN A 22 -13.47 -20.23 -10.52
N ALA A 23 -13.19 -18.93 -10.42
CA ALA A 23 -12.04 -18.35 -11.09
C ALA A 23 -10.73 -18.84 -10.48
N TYR A 24 -9.69 -18.98 -11.31
CA TYR A 24 -8.35 -19.27 -10.82
C TYR A 24 -7.83 -18.08 -10.02
N LEU A 25 -7.33 -18.31 -8.80
CA LEU A 25 -6.77 -17.26 -7.94
C LEU A 25 -5.66 -16.47 -8.63
N ILE A 26 -4.83 -17.15 -9.43
CA ILE A 26 -3.80 -16.53 -10.27
C ILE A 26 -4.10 -16.92 -11.71
N PRO A 27 -4.92 -16.13 -12.43
CA PRO A 27 -5.23 -16.37 -13.82
C PRO A 27 -4.07 -15.94 -14.72
N ASN A 28 -4.08 -16.44 -15.95
CA ASN A 28 -3.25 -15.91 -17.00
C ASN A 28 -3.75 -14.51 -17.42
N LEU A 29 -2.86 -13.53 -17.47
CA LEU A 29 -3.16 -12.14 -17.82
C LEU A 29 -2.68 -11.75 -19.21
N SER A 30 -2.07 -12.66 -19.97
CA SER A 30 -1.71 -12.38 -21.36
C SER A 30 -2.95 -12.29 -22.25
N ASP A 31 -2.85 -11.54 -23.34
CA ASP A 31 -3.94 -11.41 -24.33
C ASP A 31 -4.38 -12.77 -24.88
N ARG A 32 -3.41 -13.68 -25.11
CA ARG A 32 -3.70 -15.06 -25.49
C ARG A 32 -4.01 -15.90 -24.25
N GLY A 33 -5.19 -16.50 -24.20
CA GLY A 33 -5.61 -17.32 -23.06
C GLY A 33 -5.85 -16.52 -21.79
N ARG A 34 -6.32 -15.27 -21.91
CA ARG A 34 -6.68 -14.42 -20.78
C ARG A 34 -7.69 -15.15 -19.88
N LEU A 35 -7.51 -15.04 -18.56
CA LEU A 35 -8.34 -15.66 -17.53
C LEU A 35 -8.25 -17.20 -17.43
N SER A 36 -7.43 -17.86 -18.28
CA SER A 36 -7.16 -19.29 -18.14
C SER A 36 -6.23 -19.59 -16.96
N LYS A 37 -6.05 -20.87 -16.63
CA LYS A 37 -5.03 -21.30 -15.65
C LYS A 37 -3.63 -20.85 -16.09
N LEU A 38 -2.88 -20.22 -15.19
CA LEU A 38 -1.48 -19.89 -15.44
C LEU A 38 -0.63 -21.17 -15.48
N GLY A 39 -0.03 -21.45 -16.64
CA GLY A 39 0.85 -22.61 -16.83
C GLY A 39 2.27 -22.39 -16.28
N PRO A 40 3.05 -23.48 -16.06
CA PRO A 40 4.44 -23.39 -15.59
C PRO A 40 5.36 -22.56 -16.50
N ASN A 41 5.11 -22.58 -17.82
CA ASN A 41 5.88 -21.78 -18.79
C ASN A 41 5.58 -20.29 -18.65
N GLY A 42 4.31 -19.93 -18.42
CA GLY A 42 3.90 -18.55 -18.15
C GLY A 42 4.57 -18.02 -16.88
N LEU A 43 4.58 -18.82 -15.81
CA LEU A 43 5.27 -18.45 -14.58
C LEU A 43 6.79 -18.29 -14.78
N ARG A 44 7.43 -19.18 -15.53
CA ARG A 44 8.86 -19.03 -15.90
C ARG A 44 9.10 -17.76 -16.71
N GLN A 45 8.21 -17.41 -17.63
CA GLN A 45 8.33 -16.19 -18.43
C GLN A 45 8.16 -14.93 -17.57
N ILE A 46 7.27 -14.94 -16.58
CA ILE A 46 7.13 -13.84 -15.60
C ILE A 46 8.46 -13.63 -14.86
N TYR A 47 9.09 -14.70 -14.35
CA TYR A 47 10.39 -14.62 -13.69
C TYR A 47 11.50 -14.12 -14.62
N LYS A 48 11.49 -14.55 -15.89
CA LYS A 48 12.41 -14.05 -16.91
C LYS A 48 12.22 -12.54 -17.12
N ASN A 49 10.98 -12.08 -17.26
CA ASN A 49 10.65 -10.66 -17.43
C ASN A 49 11.10 -9.84 -16.21
N TYR A 50 10.97 -10.38 -14.99
CA TYR A 50 11.51 -9.72 -13.81
C TYR A 50 13.02 -9.52 -13.92
N LYS A 51 13.77 -10.59 -14.23
CA LYS A 51 15.23 -10.52 -14.37
C LYS A 51 15.69 -9.59 -15.49
N THR A 52 15.04 -9.64 -16.66
CA THR A 52 15.57 -8.99 -17.88
C THR A 52 14.96 -7.62 -18.15
N LYS A 53 13.81 -7.28 -17.56
CA LYS A 53 13.11 -6.02 -17.82
C LYS A 53 12.86 -5.24 -16.54
N LEU A 54 12.08 -5.80 -15.61
CA LEU A 54 11.60 -5.04 -14.44
C LEU A 54 12.75 -4.53 -13.57
N PHE A 55 13.58 -5.44 -13.04
CA PHE A 55 14.65 -5.07 -12.11
C PHE A 55 15.78 -4.25 -12.77
N PRO A 56 16.20 -4.53 -14.02
CA PRO A 56 17.13 -3.65 -14.73
C PRO A 56 16.59 -2.22 -14.91
N ASN A 57 15.34 -2.05 -15.33
CA ASN A 57 14.73 -0.72 -15.50
C ASN A 57 14.66 0.06 -14.18
N LEU A 58 14.52 -0.64 -13.04
CA LEU A 58 14.56 -0.01 -11.72
C LEU A 58 15.94 0.61 -11.42
N LEU A 59 17.04 0.03 -11.92
CA LEU A 59 18.39 0.58 -11.70
C LEU A 59 18.60 1.95 -12.38
N GLU A 60 17.91 2.17 -13.50
CA GLU A 60 17.93 3.43 -14.26
C GLU A 60 17.08 4.53 -13.60
N THR A 61 16.16 4.15 -12.71
CA THR A 61 15.26 5.07 -12.01
C THR A 61 15.95 5.73 -10.81
N LYS A 62 15.40 6.86 -10.31
CA LYS A 62 15.83 7.53 -9.06
C LYS A 62 15.44 6.72 -7.81
N ILE A 63 16.11 5.59 -7.62
CA ILE A 63 16.01 4.73 -6.43
C ILE A 63 17.17 5.06 -5.47
N PRO A 64 17.00 4.94 -4.13
CA PRO A 64 18.10 5.05 -3.16
C PRO A 64 19.31 4.17 -3.52
N GLY A 65 20.51 4.62 -3.12
CA GLY A 65 21.77 3.94 -3.45
C GLY A 65 21.84 2.49 -2.94
N ASP A 66 21.38 2.26 -1.71
CA ASP A 66 21.41 0.95 -1.05
C ASP A 66 20.53 -0.07 -1.78
N ASP A 67 19.32 0.35 -2.18
CA ASP A 67 18.39 -0.49 -2.95
C ASP A 67 18.96 -0.86 -4.32
N LYS A 68 19.71 0.05 -4.97
CA LYS A 68 20.41 -0.26 -6.22
C LYS A 68 21.45 -1.35 -6.03
N GLN A 69 22.18 -1.34 -4.91
CA GLN A 69 23.14 -2.39 -4.61
C GLN A 69 22.44 -3.73 -4.38
N HIS A 70 21.37 -3.76 -3.58
CA HIS A 70 20.58 -4.98 -3.35
C HIS A 70 20.01 -5.56 -4.65
N ILE A 71 19.52 -4.71 -5.57
CA ILE A 71 19.02 -5.16 -6.88
C ILE A 71 20.14 -5.75 -7.73
N LYS A 72 21.33 -5.15 -7.76
CA LYS A 72 22.49 -5.70 -8.49
C LYS A 72 22.87 -7.10 -7.97
N GLU A 73 22.93 -7.27 -6.65
CA GLU A 73 23.20 -8.57 -6.03
C GLU A 73 22.10 -9.59 -6.33
N LEU A 74 20.83 -9.17 -6.33
CA LEU A 74 19.68 -10.01 -6.66
C LEU A 74 19.74 -10.51 -8.12
N LEU A 75 20.20 -9.67 -9.06
CA LEU A 75 20.29 -10.04 -10.48
C LEU A 75 21.34 -11.14 -10.75
N ASN A 76 22.36 -11.26 -9.89
CA ASN A 76 23.37 -12.31 -9.96
C ASN A 76 22.87 -13.67 -9.47
N LYS A 77 21.74 -13.70 -8.74
CA LYS A 77 21.14 -14.94 -8.22
C LYS A 77 20.35 -15.69 -9.31
N PRO A 78 20.06 -17.00 -9.13
CA PRO A 78 19.21 -17.75 -10.05
C PRO A 78 17.75 -17.27 -10.01
N TRP A 79 17.14 -17.10 -11.19
CA TRP A 79 15.75 -16.66 -11.37
C TRP A 79 14.87 -17.79 -11.87
N ASN A 80 14.31 -18.57 -10.95
CA ASN A 80 13.33 -19.59 -11.24
C ASN A 80 12.28 -19.66 -10.12
N PRO A 81 11.06 -20.16 -10.37
CA PRO A 81 10.03 -20.23 -9.33
C PRO A 81 10.43 -21.04 -8.09
N TYR A 82 11.30 -22.04 -8.26
CA TYR A 82 11.77 -22.89 -7.17
C TYR A 82 12.60 -22.12 -6.13
N ILE A 83 13.26 -21.01 -6.50
CA ILE A 83 14.05 -20.21 -5.56
C ILE A 83 13.20 -19.70 -4.40
N ARG A 84 11.92 -19.36 -4.62
CA ARG A 84 11.01 -18.91 -3.56
C ARG A 84 10.78 -20.02 -2.54
N ARG A 85 10.57 -21.25 -3.03
CA ARG A 85 10.43 -22.42 -2.17
C ARG A 85 11.74 -22.67 -1.39
N HIS A 86 12.88 -22.63 -2.08
CA HIS A 86 14.17 -22.85 -1.43
C HIS A 86 14.42 -21.82 -0.33
N SER A 87 14.37 -20.53 -0.63
CA SER A 87 14.58 -19.46 0.36
C SER A 87 13.61 -19.54 1.54
N ALA A 88 12.32 -19.79 1.29
CA ALA A 88 11.33 -19.92 2.36
C ALA A 88 11.58 -21.13 3.27
N LEU A 89 12.07 -22.25 2.72
CA LEU A 89 12.40 -23.44 3.50
C LEU A 89 13.73 -23.27 4.26
N THR A 90 14.72 -22.60 3.68
CA THR A 90 15.97 -22.24 4.38
C THR A 90 15.73 -21.29 5.55
N GLU A 91 14.81 -20.34 5.41
CA GLU A 91 14.42 -19.46 6.53
C GLU A 91 13.74 -20.26 7.64
N LYS A 92 12.83 -21.17 7.26
CA LYS A 92 12.05 -21.99 8.20
C LYS A 92 12.86 -23.06 8.90
N SER A 93 13.87 -23.63 8.24
CA SER A 93 14.73 -24.65 8.84
C SER A 93 15.52 -24.11 10.05
N LYS A 94 15.68 -22.78 10.16
CA LYS A 94 16.34 -22.15 11.31
C LYS A 94 15.57 -22.31 12.63
N TYR A 95 14.25 -22.50 12.58
CA TYR A 95 13.40 -22.55 13.78
C TYR A 95 12.39 -23.71 13.80
N LEU A 96 12.11 -24.36 12.66
CA LEU A 96 11.26 -25.54 12.62
C LEU A 96 12.06 -26.80 12.85
N LYS A 97 11.57 -27.65 13.75
CA LYS A 97 12.06 -29.03 13.91
C LYS A 97 11.84 -29.82 12.62
N GLU A 98 12.71 -30.80 12.35
CA GLU A 98 12.73 -31.56 11.09
C GLU A 98 11.36 -32.13 10.68
N HIS A 99 10.67 -32.82 11.60
CA HIS A 99 9.38 -33.44 11.30
C HIS A 99 8.31 -32.40 10.91
N ILE A 100 8.30 -31.24 11.57
CA ILE A 100 7.42 -30.11 11.26
C ILE A 100 7.80 -29.50 9.92
N LEU A 101 9.10 -29.31 9.65
CA LEU A 101 9.60 -28.80 8.39
C LEU A 101 9.19 -29.71 7.22
N ARG A 102 9.27 -31.03 7.38
CA ARG A 102 8.82 -32.00 6.38
C ARG A 102 7.33 -31.89 6.11
N GLN A 103 6.52 -31.84 7.16
CA GLN A 103 5.07 -31.67 7.05
C GLN A 103 4.73 -30.35 6.35
N HIS A 104 5.32 -29.24 6.77
CA HIS A 104 5.14 -27.93 6.17
C HIS A 104 5.53 -27.90 4.69
N SER A 105 6.60 -28.61 4.35
CA SER A 105 7.10 -28.69 2.98
C SER A 105 6.29 -29.63 2.08
N GLY A 106 5.46 -30.51 2.65
CA GLY A 106 4.77 -31.57 1.90
C GLY A 106 5.72 -32.68 1.44
N TRP A 107 6.79 -32.96 2.20
CA TRP A 107 7.69 -34.08 1.92
C TRP A 107 7.19 -35.38 2.57
N SER A 108 7.45 -36.52 1.93
CA SER A 108 7.20 -37.81 2.55
C SER A 108 8.09 -38.05 3.78
N ARG A 109 7.65 -38.93 4.67
CA ARG A 109 8.39 -39.32 5.88
C ARG A 109 9.77 -39.93 5.56
N ASN A 110 9.96 -40.48 4.37
CA ASN A 110 11.23 -41.10 3.97
C ASN A 110 12.13 -40.17 3.11
N SER A 111 11.67 -38.94 2.82
CA SER A 111 12.40 -38.01 1.96
C SER A 111 13.61 -37.38 2.64
N GLN A 112 14.77 -37.46 2.00
CA GLN A 112 16.01 -36.81 2.45
C GLN A 112 16.12 -35.33 2.04
N MET A 113 15.03 -34.72 1.56
CA MET A 113 15.03 -33.32 1.11
C MET A 113 15.34 -32.30 2.22
N HIS A 114 15.05 -32.64 3.47
CA HIS A 114 15.32 -31.79 4.64
C HIS A 114 16.82 -31.57 4.88
N LEU A 115 17.68 -32.52 4.50
CA LEU A 115 19.15 -32.42 4.62
C LEU A 115 19.75 -31.28 3.78
N LYS A 116 19.02 -30.76 2.77
CA LYS A 116 19.45 -29.58 2.01
C LYS A 116 19.36 -28.27 2.81
N TYR A 117 18.65 -28.28 3.93
CA TYR A 117 18.31 -27.08 4.70
C TYR A 117 18.74 -27.18 6.17
N LEU A 118 18.88 -28.40 6.68
CA LEU A 118 19.32 -28.68 8.05
C LEU A 118 20.79 -29.07 7.99
N HIS A 119 21.62 -28.23 8.59
CA HIS A 119 23.02 -28.53 8.84
C HIS A 119 23.16 -28.77 10.34
N TYR A 120 23.47 -30.01 10.72
CA TYR A 120 23.65 -30.39 12.10
C TYR A 120 25.13 -30.23 12.49
N PHE A 121 25.40 -29.43 13.51
CA PHE A 121 26.71 -29.21 14.11
C PHE A 121 26.94 -30.09 15.35
N GLY A 122 25.93 -30.84 15.79
CA GLY A 122 26.04 -31.86 16.85
C GLY A 122 25.80 -31.33 18.27
N ASN A 123 25.56 -30.03 18.43
CA ASN A 123 25.30 -29.35 19.69
C ASN A 123 23.82 -28.95 19.87
N GLU A 124 22.96 -29.22 18.88
CA GLU A 124 21.55 -28.78 18.87
C GLU A 124 20.75 -29.41 20.02
N SER A 125 21.10 -30.63 20.43
CA SER A 125 20.46 -31.32 21.55
C SER A 125 20.69 -30.55 22.85
N SER A 126 21.94 -30.19 23.14
CA SER A 126 22.27 -29.40 24.33
C SER A 126 21.66 -28.00 24.27
N GLU A 127 21.70 -27.33 23.11
CA GLU A 127 21.10 -26.00 22.96
C GLU A 127 19.58 -26.04 23.17
N SER A 128 18.88 -27.02 22.58
CA SER A 128 17.43 -27.18 22.74
C SER A 128 17.04 -27.46 24.21
N ILE A 129 17.86 -28.24 24.92
CA ILE A 129 17.66 -28.50 26.35
C ILE A 129 17.85 -27.20 27.14
N LEU A 130 18.96 -26.49 26.93
CA LEU A 130 19.26 -25.24 27.62
C LEU A 130 18.21 -24.14 27.34
N GLU A 131 17.66 -24.07 26.13
CA GLU A 131 16.54 -23.18 25.79
C GLU A 131 15.25 -23.54 26.54
N GLU A 132 14.94 -24.82 26.71
CA GLU A 132 13.74 -25.26 27.40
C GLU A 132 13.82 -25.04 28.92
N TYR A 133 15.02 -25.18 29.49
CA TYR A 133 15.31 -24.81 30.88
C TYR A 133 15.47 -23.30 31.08
N GLY A 134 15.35 -22.49 30.02
CA GLY A 134 15.45 -21.02 30.09
C GLY A 134 16.85 -20.49 30.36
N ILE A 135 17.89 -21.31 30.20
CA ILE A 135 19.30 -20.94 30.38
C ILE A 135 19.81 -20.16 29.16
N ILE A 136 19.32 -20.50 27.96
CA ILE A 136 19.57 -19.75 26.73
C ILE A 136 18.26 -19.05 26.32
N PRO A 137 18.28 -17.74 26.02
CA PRO A 137 17.10 -17.05 25.51
C PRO A 137 16.71 -17.60 24.14
N LYS A 138 15.41 -17.88 23.94
CA LYS A 138 14.82 -18.33 22.67
C LYS A 138 14.88 -17.29 21.53
N GLU A 139 15.58 -16.18 21.74
CA GLU A 139 15.51 -15.01 20.87
C GLU A 139 16.66 -14.93 19.87
N LYS A 140 16.42 -15.53 18.70
CA LYS A 140 16.89 -14.99 17.42
C LYS A 140 15.69 -14.60 16.59
N GLN A 141 14.89 -13.63 17.07
CA GLN A 141 13.85 -13.03 16.24
C GLN A 141 14.53 -12.27 15.10
N GLN A 142 14.75 -12.95 13.97
CA GLN A 142 14.96 -12.25 12.71
C GLN A 142 13.73 -11.37 12.50
N THR A 143 13.94 -10.06 12.52
CA THR A 143 12.89 -9.09 12.23
C THR A 143 12.39 -9.34 10.81
N ASP A 144 11.19 -9.91 10.69
CA ASP A 144 10.54 -10.09 9.40
C ASP A 144 10.10 -8.71 8.89
N ALA A 145 10.92 -8.11 8.02
CA ALA A 145 10.63 -6.82 7.39
C ALA A 145 9.30 -6.82 6.61
N LEU A 146 8.78 -8.00 6.24
CA LEU A 146 7.53 -8.16 5.53
C LEU A 146 6.34 -8.43 6.47
N LYS A 147 6.55 -8.42 7.79
CA LYS A 147 5.49 -8.66 8.77
C LYS A 147 4.38 -7.60 8.62
N PRO A 148 3.11 -8.00 8.45
CA PRO A 148 2.00 -7.07 8.33
C PRO A 148 1.84 -6.23 9.59
N LYS A 149 1.52 -4.95 9.40
CA LYS A 149 1.17 -4.04 10.50
C LYS A 149 -0.29 -4.23 10.87
N GLN A 150 -0.56 -4.59 12.12
CA GLN A 150 -1.92 -4.68 12.62
C GLN A 150 -2.48 -3.28 12.90
N CYS A 151 -3.70 -3.01 12.46
CA CYS A 151 -4.35 -1.73 12.76
C CYS A 151 -4.79 -1.71 14.23
N PRO A 152 -4.40 -0.69 15.03
CA PRO A 152 -4.76 -0.63 16.45
C PRO A 152 -6.26 -0.35 16.69
N ASN A 153 -7.01 0.03 15.65
CA ASN A 153 -8.43 0.37 15.76
C ASN A 153 -9.37 -0.75 15.30
N CYS A 154 -9.00 -1.49 14.25
CA CYS A 154 -9.90 -2.48 13.63
C CYS A 154 -9.25 -3.84 13.37
N ASP A 155 -8.03 -4.06 13.88
CA ASP A 155 -7.23 -5.29 13.74
C ASP A 155 -7.01 -5.77 12.30
N GLU A 156 -7.17 -4.86 11.32
CA GLU A 156 -6.93 -5.18 9.93
C GLU A 156 -5.42 -5.34 9.68
N PRO A 157 -4.95 -6.44 9.07
CA PRO A 157 -3.56 -6.60 8.67
C PRO A 157 -3.25 -5.76 7.41
N ASN A 158 -2.40 -4.75 7.57
CA ASN A 158 -1.97 -3.86 6.49
C ASN A 158 -0.55 -4.19 6.03
N ARG A 159 -0.19 -3.72 4.83
CA ARG A 159 1.17 -3.92 4.32
C ARG A 159 2.19 -3.19 5.22
N PRO A 160 3.44 -3.65 5.28
CA PRO A 160 4.48 -3.00 6.09
C PRO A 160 4.70 -1.53 5.70
N ASP A 161 4.53 -1.21 4.43
CA ASP A 161 4.68 0.13 3.82
C ASP A 161 3.40 0.99 3.86
N SER A 162 2.26 0.45 4.33
CA SER A 162 1.01 1.19 4.40
C SER A 162 1.07 2.33 5.43
N LYS A 163 0.84 3.57 4.97
CA LYS A 163 0.66 4.77 5.80
C LYS A 163 -0.70 4.81 6.52
N PHE A 164 -1.74 4.28 5.87
CA PHE A 164 -3.12 4.26 6.35
C PHE A 164 -3.70 2.86 6.32
N CYS A 165 -4.67 2.59 7.19
CA CYS A 165 -5.42 1.34 7.20
C CYS A 165 -6.32 1.24 5.96
N ALA A 166 -6.26 0.11 5.26
CA ALA A 166 -7.10 -0.15 4.09
C ALA A 166 -8.61 -0.13 4.41
N ARG A 167 -8.99 -0.52 5.63
CA ARG A 167 -10.40 -0.65 6.05
C ARG A 167 -10.95 0.61 6.72
N CYS A 168 -10.33 1.06 7.81
CA CYS A 168 -10.85 2.17 8.62
C CYS A 168 -10.16 3.52 8.34
N ARG A 169 -9.16 3.54 7.44
CA ARG A 169 -8.34 4.73 7.11
C ARG A 169 -7.58 5.35 8.28
N MET A 170 -7.50 4.65 9.42
CA MET A 170 -6.67 5.05 10.55
C MET A 170 -5.20 5.19 10.13
N VAL A 171 -4.52 6.18 10.69
CA VAL A 171 -3.09 6.39 10.47
C VAL A 171 -2.27 5.32 11.17
N LEU A 172 -1.31 4.72 10.47
CA LEU A 172 -0.49 3.61 10.98
C LEU A 172 0.96 4.00 11.26
N THR A 173 1.45 5.11 10.69
CA THR A 173 2.82 5.58 10.85
C THR A 173 2.86 7.01 11.35
N TYR A 174 3.88 7.34 12.15
CA TYR A 174 4.08 8.68 12.67
C TYR A 174 4.22 9.72 11.54
N ASP A 175 4.99 9.40 10.49
CA ASP A 175 5.17 10.30 9.35
C ASP A 175 3.85 10.65 8.67
N ALA A 176 2.95 9.67 8.52
CA ALA A 176 1.64 9.89 7.95
C ALA A 176 0.76 10.73 8.88
N TYR A 177 0.93 10.60 10.20
CA TYR A 177 0.22 11.40 11.18
C TYR A 177 0.63 12.87 11.10
N SER A 178 1.94 13.16 11.06
CA SER A 178 2.44 14.51 10.88
C SER A 178 2.01 15.14 9.56
N GLU A 179 2.08 14.38 8.45
CA GLU A 179 1.61 14.83 7.13
C GLU A 179 0.11 15.20 7.18
N THR A 180 -0.73 14.37 7.81
CA THR A 180 -2.17 14.67 7.92
C THR A 180 -2.46 15.91 8.76
N ILE A 181 -1.72 16.13 9.85
CA ILE A 181 -1.88 17.34 10.68
C ILE A 181 -1.45 18.59 9.91
N GLU A 182 -0.33 18.54 9.19
CA GLU A 182 0.12 19.66 8.39
C GLU A 182 -0.86 19.98 7.25
N GLU A 183 -1.40 18.97 6.58
CA GLU A 183 -2.45 19.16 5.59
C GLU A 183 -3.72 19.73 6.18
N GLN A 184 -4.10 19.28 7.38
CA GLN A 184 -5.28 19.77 8.08
C GLN A 184 -5.10 21.24 8.49
N LYS A 185 -3.95 21.63 9.04
CA LYS A 185 -3.60 23.03 9.30
C LYS A 185 -3.66 23.88 8.02
N LYS A 186 -3.06 23.40 6.92
CA LYS A 186 -3.13 24.11 5.63
C LYS A 186 -4.55 24.26 5.10
N LYS A 187 -5.45 23.31 5.37
CA LYS A 187 -6.88 23.42 5.01
C LYS A 187 -7.59 24.42 5.90
N GLU A 188 -7.34 24.40 7.20
CA GLU A 188 -7.87 25.37 8.17
C GLU A 188 -7.42 26.80 7.83
N ASP A 189 -6.14 27.02 7.54
CA ASP A 189 -5.60 28.32 7.11
C ASP A 189 -6.29 28.82 5.82
N LYS A 190 -6.51 27.93 4.85
CA LYS A 190 -7.24 28.29 3.61
C LYS A 190 -8.71 28.62 3.87
N LEU A 191 -9.35 27.91 4.79
CA LEU A 191 -10.73 28.18 5.19
C LEU A 191 -10.83 29.53 5.89
N ALA A 192 -9.92 29.85 6.81
CA ALA A 192 -9.87 31.16 7.48
C ALA A 192 -9.68 32.32 6.49
N VAL A 193 -8.78 32.18 5.51
CA VAL A 193 -8.60 33.18 4.44
C VAL A 193 -9.85 33.29 3.56
N MET A 194 -10.57 32.18 3.33
CA MET A 194 -11.81 32.20 2.56
C MET A 194 -12.95 32.86 3.34
N GLU A 195 -13.06 32.61 4.64
CA GLU A 195 -14.00 33.28 5.55
C GLU A 195 -13.77 34.79 5.57
N GLU A 196 -12.52 35.25 5.72
CA GLU A 196 -12.18 36.67 5.69
C GLU A 196 -12.58 37.32 4.35
N ARG A 197 -12.38 36.62 3.22
CA ARG A 197 -12.83 37.10 1.90
C ARG A 197 -14.35 37.18 1.80
N VAL A 198 -15.08 36.22 2.38
CA VAL A 198 -16.55 36.23 2.40
C VAL A 198 -17.07 37.39 3.25
N ASP A 199 -16.46 37.67 4.40
CA ASP A 199 -16.80 38.82 5.26
C ASP A 199 -16.55 40.16 4.54
N VAL A 200 -15.41 40.29 3.85
CA VAL A 200 -15.13 41.48 3.02
C VAL A 200 -16.16 41.61 1.89
N MET A 201 -16.54 40.52 1.24
CA MET A 201 -17.59 40.54 0.22
C MET A 201 -18.96 40.92 0.82
N GLN A 202 -19.33 40.41 1.99
CA GLN A 202 -20.57 40.77 2.67
C GLN A 202 -20.60 42.25 3.03
N THR A 203 -19.54 42.79 3.63
CA THR A 203 -19.47 44.23 3.96
C THR A 203 -19.49 45.12 2.72
N MET A 204 -18.86 44.70 1.61
CA MET A 204 -19.00 45.39 0.33
C MET A 204 -20.43 45.34 -0.18
N MET A 205 -21.10 44.20 -0.09
CA MET A 205 -22.48 44.02 -0.53
C MET A 205 -23.46 44.85 0.33
N GLU A 206 -23.27 44.88 1.65
CA GLU A 206 -24.03 45.75 2.57
C GLU A 206 -23.82 47.23 2.26
N LYS A 207 -22.58 47.65 1.97
CA LYS A 207 -22.28 49.03 1.55
C LYS A 207 -22.92 49.38 0.21
N LEU A 208 -22.97 48.44 -0.74
CA LEU A 208 -23.67 48.63 -2.01
C LEU A 208 -25.19 48.74 -1.79
N ILE A 209 -25.78 47.87 -0.97
CA ILE A 209 -27.22 47.91 -0.65
C ILE A 209 -27.58 49.19 0.09
N THR A 210 -26.80 49.59 1.09
CA THR A 210 -27.03 50.85 1.82
C THR A 210 -26.78 52.08 0.95
N GLY A 211 -25.78 52.05 0.06
CA GLY A 211 -25.55 53.09 -0.94
C GLY A 211 -26.75 53.26 -1.88
N LEU A 212 -27.26 52.16 -2.45
CA LEU A 212 -28.46 52.14 -3.27
C LEU A 212 -29.70 52.64 -2.50
N SER A 213 -29.85 52.27 -1.22
CA SER A 213 -30.98 52.71 -0.38
C SER A 213 -30.96 54.20 -0.02
N LYS A 214 -29.78 54.84 -0.08
CA LYS A 214 -29.60 56.28 0.23
C LYS A 214 -29.82 57.18 -0.98
N ILE A 215 -29.93 56.63 -2.19
CA ILE A 215 -30.28 57.40 -3.39
C ILE A 215 -31.73 57.86 -3.23
N LYS A 216 -31.91 59.14 -2.90
CA LYS A 216 -33.24 59.79 -2.79
C LYS A 216 -33.59 60.60 -4.04
N ASP A 217 -32.64 60.78 -4.95
CA ASP A 217 -32.83 61.56 -6.17
C ASP A 217 -33.34 60.68 -7.32
N GLN A 218 -34.49 61.06 -7.90
CA GLN A 218 -35.27 60.22 -8.81
C GLN A 218 -34.58 60.04 -10.17
N GLN A 219 -33.73 61.00 -10.56
CA GLN A 219 -32.98 61.00 -11.81
C GLN A 219 -31.79 60.02 -11.77
N GLU A 220 -31.08 59.96 -10.64
CA GLU A 220 -29.94 59.05 -10.44
C GLU A 220 -30.41 57.59 -10.33
N LEU A 221 -31.55 57.36 -9.68
CA LEU A 221 -32.16 56.04 -9.53
C LEU A 221 -32.56 55.45 -10.90
N MET A 222 -33.11 56.28 -11.79
CA MET A 222 -33.42 55.90 -13.18
C MET A 222 -32.16 55.57 -14.00
N ASN A 223 -31.10 56.37 -13.89
CA ASN A 223 -29.84 56.12 -14.61
C ASN A 223 -29.16 54.81 -14.14
N VAL A 224 -29.15 54.55 -12.84
CA VAL A 224 -28.60 53.32 -12.27
C VAL A 224 -29.43 52.11 -12.74
N ALA A 225 -30.77 52.17 -12.66
CA ALA A 225 -31.65 51.12 -13.14
C ALA A 225 -31.46 50.82 -14.64
N GLN A 226 -31.27 51.85 -15.46
CA GLN A 226 -31.05 51.71 -16.91
C GLN A 226 -29.71 51.04 -17.23
N SER A 227 -28.64 51.35 -16.47
CA SER A 227 -27.34 50.68 -16.62
C SER A 227 -27.37 49.20 -16.18
N MET A 228 -28.15 48.88 -15.14
CA MET A 228 -28.36 47.52 -14.65
C MET A 228 -29.20 46.67 -15.63
N PHE A 229 -30.10 47.32 -16.37
CA PHE A 229 -30.84 46.69 -17.47
C PHE A 229 -29.93 46.39 -18.67
N SER A 230 -29.05 47.33 -19.05
CA SER A 230 -28.10 47.12 -20.17
C SER A 230 -27.02 46.08 -19.88
N SER A 231 -26.66 45.89 -18.62
CA SER A 231 -25.71 44.85 -18.18
C SER A 231 -26.38 43.48 -17.94
N GLY A 232 -27.70 43.38 -18.08
CA GLY A 232 -28.45 42.13 -18.01
C GLY A 232 -28.69 41.58 -16.60
N ILE A 233 -28.40 42.37 -15.56
CA ILE A 233 -28.58 41.98 -14.15
C ILE A 233 -30.06 42.00 -13.76
N LEU A 234 -30.82 42.97 -14.28
CA LEU A 234 -32.28 43.02 -14.16
C LEU A 234 -32.92 42.53 -15.46
N LYS A 235 -33.83 41.57 -15.35
CA LYS A 235 -34.66 41.11 -16.47
C LYS A 235 -36.07 41.68 -16.34
N GLN A 236 -36.66 42.08 -17.46
CA GLN A 236 -38.03 42.54 -17.52
C GLN A 236 -38.94 41.42 -17.01
N ALA A 237 -39.72 41.69 -15.96
CA ALA A 237 -40.73 40.76 -15.50
C ALA A 237 -41.74 40.57 -16.64
N SER A 238 -42.00 39.31 -16.98
CA SER A 238 -42.99 38.89 -17.98
C SER A 238 -44.39 39.22 -17.52
#